data_AF-A0A0R2ZP23-F1
#
_entry.id   AF-A0A0R2ZP23-F1
#
_cell.length_a   1.000
_cell.length_b   1.000
_cell.length_c   1.000
_cell.angle_alpha   90.00
_cell.angle_beta   90.00
_cell.angle_gamma   90.00
#
_symmetry.space_group_name_H-M   'P 1'
#
loop_
_entity.id
_entity.type
_entity.pdbx_description
1 polymer ?
#
loop_
_entity_poly.entity_id
_entity_poly.type
_entity_poly.pdbx_seq_one_letter_code
_entity_poly.pdbx_strand_id
1 'polypeptide(L)' 'MPNGRPDTVEIASSSGSPALDEAALAAVRQWTFIPAKRGDTAIDGWVTVPLEFKLSR' A
#
# COMPACT_ATOMS: atom_id res chain seq x y z
N MET A 1 -14.79 -0.26 1.17
CA MET A 1 -15.73 -1.33 0.69
C MET A 1 -15.00 -2.67 0.68
N PRO A 2 -15.63 -3.85 0.90
CA PRO A 2 -14.89 -5.12 1.11
C PRO A 2 -14.39 -5.77 -0.20
N ASN A 3 -13.99 -4.97 -1.19
CA ASN A 3 -13.48 -5.44 -2.48
C ASN A 3 -11.95 -5.59 -2.51
N GLY A 4 -11.27 -5.42 -1.37
CA GLY A 4 -9.81 -5.58 -1.26
C GLY A 4 -8.99 -4.47 -1.92
N ARG A 5 -9.64 -3.37 -2.36
CA ARG A 5 -8.91 -2.20 -2.88
C ARG A 5 -8.56 -1.25 -1.74
N PRO A 6 -7.37 -0.63 -1.76
CA PRO A 6 -7.02 0.38 -0.77
C PRO A 6 -7.88 1.64 -0.97
N ASP A 7 -8.61 2.06 0.05
CA ASP A 7 -9.40 3.30 0.03
C ASP A 7 -8.48 4.53 0.19
N THR A 8 -7.53 4.45 1.13
CA THR A 8 -6.52 5.49 1.37
C THR A 8 -5.12 4.90 1.31
N VAL A 9 -4.19 5.58 0.63
CA VAL A 9 -2.77 5.19 0.54
C VAL A 9 -1.93 6.40 0.94
N GLU A 10 -1.07 6.20 1.93
CA GLU A 10 -0.18 7.23 2.49
C GLU A 10 1.25 6.71 2.58
N ILE A 11 2.22 7.64 2.48
CA ILE A 11 3.64 7.32 2.68
C ILE A 11 3.92 7.27 4.19
N ALA A 12 4.15 6.07 4.73
CA ALA A 12 4.53 5.89 6.13
C ALA A 12 5.95 6.41 6.43
N SER A 13 6.88 6.27 5.48
CA SER A 13 8.23 6.85 5.52
C SER A 13 8.69 7.17 4.11
N SER A 14 9.12 8.42 3.89
CA SER A 14 9.69 8.85 2.62
C SER A 14 11.00 8.13 2.34
N SER A 15 11.26 7.87 1.07
CA SER A 15 12.56 7.38 0.56
C SER A 15 13.63 8.47 0.50
N GLY A 16 13.26 9.74 0.73
CA GLY A 16 14.10 10.92 0.48
C GLY A 16 14.09 11.38 -0.97
N SER A 17 13.36 10.70 -1.86
CA SER A 17 13.17 11.08 -3.27
C SER A 17 11.68 11.24 -3.59
N PRO A 18 11.20 12.45 -3.94
CA PRO A 18 9.81 12.67 -4.29
C PRO A 18 9.31 11.79 -5.44
N ALA A 19 10.19 11.50 -6.41
CA ALA A 19 9.83 10.67 -7.57
C ALA A 19 9.62 9.19 -7.19
N LEU A 20 10.40 8.68 -6.23
CA LEU A 20 10.23 7.32 -5.73
C LEU A 20 8.98 7.21 -4.83
N ASP A 21 8.72 8.24 -4.03
CA ASP A 21 7.51 8.30 -3.20
C ASP A 21 6.24 8.33 -4.06
N GLU A 22 6.22 9.11 -5.14
CA GLU A 22 5.10 9.13 -6.09
C GLU A 22 4.94 7.77 -6.81
N ALA A 23 6.03 7.15 -7.23
CA ALA A 23 6.01 5.82 -7.83
C ALA A 23 5.48 4.75 -6.85
N ALA A 24 5.85 4.83 -5.57
CA ALA A 24 5.33 3.95 -4.52
C ALA A 24 3.81 4.11 -4.37
N LEU A 25 3.31 5.34 -4.32
CA LEU A 25 1.87 5.61 -4.23
C LEU A 25 1.13 5.07 -5.46
N ALA A 26 1.65 5.30 -6.67
CA ALA A 26 1.03 4.83 -7.90
C ALA A 26 0.98 3.28 -7.96
N ALA A 27 2.06 2.61 -7.57
CA ALA A 27 2.13 1.15 -7.56
C ALA A 27 1.14 0.54 -6.55
N VAL A 28 1.14 1.03 -5.31
CA VAL A 28 0.28 0.49 -4.23
C VAL A 28 -1.20 0.70 -4.52
N ARG A 29 -1.58 1.81 -5.17
CA ARG A 29 -2.97 2.07 -5.60
C ARG A 29 -3.52 1.02 -6.58
N GLN A 30 -2.64 0.35 -7.33
CA GLN A 30 -3.04 -0.69 -8.28
C GLN A 30 -3.10 -2.08 -7.65
N TRP A 31 -2.59 -2.25 -6.44
CA TRP A 31 -2.58 -3.54 -5.77
C TRP A 31 -3.97 -3.91 -5.24
N THR A 32 -4.24 -5.22 -5.25
CA THR A 32 -5.41 -5.79 -4.60
C THR A 32 -4.93 -6.50 -3.34
N PHE A 33 -5.42 -6.06 -2.20
CA PHE A 33 -5.10 -6.63 -0.90
C PHE A 33 -6.19 -7.60 -0.47
N ILE A 34 -5.80 -8.64 0.28
CA ILE A 34 -6.78 -9.44 1.01
C ILE A 34 -7.20 -8.58 2.21
N PRO A 35 -8.50 -8.22 2.33
CA PRO A 35 -8.95 -7.38 3.43
C PRO A 35 -8.69 -8.07 4.77
N ALA A 36 -8.39 -7.28 5.80
CA ALA A 36 -8.33 -7.79 7.15
C ALA A 36 -9.68 -8.42 7.52
N LYS A 37 -9.68 -9.62 8.10
CA LYS A 37 -10.89 -10.32 8.51
C LYS A 37 -10.93 -10.45 10.03
N ARG A 38 -12.08 -10.18 10.62
CA ARG A 38 -12.40 -10.53 12.02
C ARG A 38 -13.49 -11.58 11.99
N GLY A 39 -13.12 -12.84 12.17
CA GLY A 39 -14.00 -13.97 11.83
C GLY A 39 -14.24 -14.02 10.33
N ASP A 40 -15.51 -14.09 9.91
CA ASP A 40 -15.90 -14.08 8.49
C ASP A 40 -16.11 -12.66 7.92
N THR A 41 -16.06 -11.63 8.76
CA THR A 41 -16.34 -10.24 8.34
C THR A 41 -15.06 -9.53 7.93
N ALA A 42 -15.04 -8.99 6.69
CA ALA A 42 -14.01 -8.05 6.25
C ALA A 42 -14.14 -6.74 7.04
N ILE A 43 -13.05 -6.33 7.69
CA ILE A 43 -12.98 -5.10 8.48
C ILE A 43 -11.99 -4.13 7.83
N ASP A 44 -12.24 -2.84 8.03
CA ASP A 44 -11.27 -1.81 7.68
C ASP A 44 -10.03 -1.96 8.57
N GLY A 45 -8.86 -1.86 7.97
CA GLY A 45 -7.58 -2.03 8.65
C GLY A 45 -6.47 -1.35 7.88
N TRP A 46 -5.52 -0.80 8.64
CA TRP A 46 -4.29 -0.25 8.09
C TRP A 46 -3.23 -1.34 7.99
N VAL A 47 -2.54 -1.38 6.85
CA VAL A 47 -1.39 -2.25 6.63
C VAL A 47 -0.22 -1.42 6.13
N THR A 48 0.96 -1.64 6.71
CA THR A 48 2.21 -1.03 6.24
C THR A 48 2.94 -2.06 5.39
N VAL A 49 3.18 -1.74 4.13
CA VAL A 49 3.98 -2.59 3.23
C VAL A 49 5.33 -1.93 2.97
N PRO A 50 6.46 -2.58 3.30
CA PRO A 50 7.77 -2.04 2.97
C PRO A 50 8.02 -2.16 1.46
N LEU A 51 8.32 -1.02 0.81
CA LEU A 51 8.79 -0.98 -0.57
C LEU A 51 10.30 -0.70 -0.58
N GLU A 52 11.09 -1.63 -1.10
CA GLU A 52 12.52 -1.43 -1.35
C GLU A 52 12.76 -1.07 -2.82
N PHE A 53 13.31 0.11 -3.07
CA PHE A 53 13.79 0.49 -4.39
C PHE A 53 15.22 -0.02 -4.58
N LYS A 54 15.42 -0.93 -5.54
CA LYS A 54 16.75 -1.42 -5.93
C LYS A 54 17.15 -0.79 -7.25
N LEU A 55 18.25 -0.04 -7.25
CA LEU A 55 18.87 0.46 -8.48
C LEU A 55 19.73 -0.66 -9.07
N SER A 56 19.20 -1.38 -10.05
CA SER A 56 19.99 -2.33 -10.83
C SER A 56 20.89 -1.58 -11.81
N ARG A 57 22.17 -1.98 -11.86
CA ARG A 57 23.20 -1.42 -12.73
C ARG A 57 23.04 -1.85 -14.19
#